data_AF-A0A6N8FKG1-F1
#
_entry.id   AF-A0A6N8FKG1-F1
#
_cell.length_a   1.000
_cell.length_b   1.000
_cell.length_c   1.000
_cell.angle_alpha   90.00
_cell.angle_beta   90.00
_cell.angle_gamma   90.00
#
_symmetry.space_group_name_H-M   'P 1'
#
loop_
_entity.id
_entity.type
_entity.pdbx_description
1 polymer ?
#
loop_
_entity_poly.entity_id
_entity_poly.type
_entity_poly.pdbx_seq_one_letter_code
_entity_poly.pdbx_strand_id
1 'polypeptide(L)'
;MHFQYNGWLYLALIGMFLIVLHKKKIKVNDSLARLGFWIYFLALVPGYFTSVLWVDLGEFSIVLAIIGAIGQWIGVLSILLSFMQIREKIKLHYSQFTRWGVWITFLLLFVKSTMELGLTIPQLAALIYDTRSVIIGYLHLTLLGFVSIFIVTLFFMLKILQPNVLSISGFMIFLIGFTLNEMVLFIQAFMDWIYDVSVPYSNHFLLIASSLLLFGILLIWISFLRKTWIVPDC
;
A
#
# COMPACT_ATOMS: atom_id res chain seq x y z
N MET A 1 -14.20 2.63 -7.60
CA MET A 1 -13.10 1.97 -6.86
C MET A 1 -11.72 2.37 -7.36
N HIS A 2 -11.35 2.15 -8.64
CA HIS A 2 -10.04 2.54 -9.21
C HIS A 2 -9.57 3.95 -8.80
N PHE A 3 -10.33 4.99 -9.14
CA PHE A 3 -9.99 6.37 -8.80
C PHE A 3 -9.91 6.67 -7.29
N GLN A 4 -10.53 5.83 -6.44
CA GLN A 4 -10.52 6.02 -5.00
C GLN A 4 -9.16 5.59 -4.40
N TYR A 5 -8.75 4.34 -4.62
CA TYR A 5 -7.51 3.83 -4.03
C TYR A 5 -6.26 4.18 -4.85
N ASN A 6 -6.35 4.20 -6.19
CA ASN A 6 -5.25 4.60 -7.07
C ASN A 6 -5.15 6.12 -7.23
N GLY A 7 -6.29 6.82 -7.26
CA GLY A 7 -6.29 8.27 -7.38
C GLY A 7 -6.19 8.93 -6.02
N TRP A 8 -7.34 9.12 -5.37
CA TRP A 8 -7.47 9.93 -4.17
C TRP A 8 -6.53 9.47 -3.04
N LEU A 9 -6.65 8.24 -2.55
CA LEU A 9 -5.91 7.78 -1.37
C LEU A 9 -4.40 7.81 -1.61
N TYR A 10 -3.94 7.25 -2.72
CA TYR A 10 -2.53 7.25 -3.09
C TYR A 10 -1.96 8.67 -3.22
N LEU A 11 -2.58 9.55 -4.04
CA LEU A 11 -2.08 10.90 -4.27
C LEU A 11 -2.11 11.75 -2.99
N ALA A 12 -3.16 11.61 -2.17
CA ALA A 12 -3.26 12.31 -0.89
C ALA A 12 -2.16 11.89 0.09
N LEU A 13 -1.86 10.59 0.17
CA LEU A 13 -0.81 10.09 1.06
C LEU A 13 0.59 10.51 0.61
N ILE A 14 0.89 10.44 -0.69
CA ILE A 14 2.15 10.94 -1.26
C ILE A 14 2.28 12.45 -1.04
N GLY A 15 1.22 13.22 -1.28
CA GLY A 15 1.18 14.66 -1.00
C GLY A 15 1.41 14.98 0.47
N MET A 16 0.75 14.25 1.38
CA MET A 16 0.94 14.41 2.82
C MET A 16 2.39 14.10 3.23
N PHE A 17 2.97 13.01 2.70
CA PHE A 17 4.36 12.67 2.92
C PHE A 17 5.32 13.78 2.47
N LEU A 18 5.11 14.36 1.28
CA LEU A 18 5.87 15.50 0.79
C LEU A 18 5.75 16.72 1.72
N ILE A 19 4.56 17.02 2.24
CA ILE A 19 4.35 18.11 3.22
C ILE A 19 5.15 17.84 4.50
N VAL A 20 5.15 16.59 5.01
CA VAL A 20 5.91 16.21 6.20
C VAL A 20 7.41 16.41 5.99
N LEU A 21 7.93 16.00 4.83
CA LEU A 21 9.34 16.22 4.46
C LEU A 21 9.69 17.70 4.34
N HIS A 22 8.82 18.48 3.70
CA HIS A 22 9.01 19.92 3.53
C HIS A 22 9.05 20.65 4.88
N LYS A 23 8.19 20.28 5.84
CA LYS A 23 8.23 20.81 7.22
C LYS A 23 9.56 20.54 7.94
N LYS A 24 10.29 19.49 7.54
CA LYS A 24 11.64 19.17 8.04
C LYS A 24 12.77 19.74 7.17
N LYS A 25 12.45 20.62 6.22
CA LYS A 25 13.40 21.22 5.26
C LYS A 25 14.16 20.16 4.43
N ILE A 26 13.57 18.96 4.27
CA ILE A 26 14.13 17.91 3.42
C ILE A 26 13.70 18.21 1.99
N LYS A 27 14.63 18.76 1.20
CA LYS A 27 14.41 18.98 -0.24
C LYS A 27 14.40 17.64 -0.98
N VAL A 28 13.28 17.37 -1.65
CA VAL A 28 13.10 16.27 -2.62
C VAL A 28 13.58 16.75 -3.99
N ASN A 29 13.94 15.83 -4.87
CA ASN A 29 14.20 16.17 -6.26
C ASN A 29 12.89 16.57 -6.95
N ASP A 30 12.66 17.88 -7.04
CA ASP A 30 11.40 18.43 -7.54
C ASP A 30 11.11 18.05 -9.00
N SER A 31 12.12 17.80 -9.84
CA SER A 31 11.87 17.46 -11.25
C SER A 31 11.37 16.03 -11.41
N LEU A 32 12.03 15.06 -10.77
CA LEU A 32 11.67 13.64 -10.88
C LEU A 32 10.34 13.33 -10.18
N ALA A 33 10.12 13.92 -8.99
CA ALA A 33 8.86 13.75 -8.26
C ALA A 33 7.68 14.38 -9.03
N ARG A 34 7.88 15.56 -9.62
CA ARG A 34 6.85 16.24 -10.44
C ARG A 34 6.56 15.47 -11.73
N LEU A 35 7.59 14.96 -12.40
CA LEU A 35 7.44 14.12 -13.57
C LEU A 35 6.63 12.86 -13.23
N GLY A 36 7.02 12.15 -12.16
CA GLY A 36 6.32 10.96 -11.69
C GLY A 36 4.85 11.23 -11.35
N PHE A 37 4.57 12.37 -10.69
CA PHE A 37 3.20 12.80 -10.41
C PHE A 37 2.37 13.00 -11.69
N TRP A 38 2.87 13.77 -12.66
CA TRP A 38 2.10 14.04 -13.88
C TRP A 38 1.89 12.81 -14.73
N ILE A 39 2.91 11.95 -14.87
CA ILE A 39 2.79 10.67 -15.56
C ILE A 39 1.71 9.83 -14.86
N TYR A 40 1.77 9.68 -13.54
CA TYR A 40 0.79 8.89 -12.79
C TYR A 40 -0.62 9.46 -12.91
N PHE A 41 -0.76 10.78 -12.76
CA PHE A 41 -2.04 11.47 -12.78
C PHE A 41 -2.73 11.35 -14.14
N LEU A 42 -1.98 11.56 -15.24
CA LEU A 42 -2.52 11.37 -16.59
C LEU A 42 -2.83 9.90 -16.87
N ALA A 43 -2.02 8.98 -16.34
CA ALA A 43 -2.23 7.54 -16.51
C ALA A 43 -3.41 6.98 -15.70
N LEU A 44 -3.93 7.70 -14.69
CA LEU A 44 -5.11 7.27 -13.93
C LEU A 44 -6.35 7.09 -14.83
N VAL A 45 -6.53 7.98 -15.80
CA VAL A 45 -7.68 7.97 -16.72
C VAL A 45 -7.67 6.72 -17.61
N PRO A 46 -6.63 6.46 -18.43
CA PRO A 46 -6.54 5.22 -19.20
C PRO A 46 -6.38 3.98 -18.29
N GLY A 47 -5.80 4.14 -17.09
CA GLY A 47 -5.66 3.05 -16.12
C GLY A 47 -6.99 2.51 -15.62
N TYR A 48 -8.09 3.28 -15.72
CA TYR A 48 -9.43 2.80 -15.34
C TYR A 48 -9.85 1.55 -16.14
N PHE A 49 -9.43 1.47 -17.40
CA PHE A 49 -9.76 0.33 -18.26
C PHE A 49 -9.18 -0.98 -17.73
N THR A 50 -8.11 -0.95 -16.92
CA THR A 50 -7.60 -2.17 -16.25
C THR A 50 -8.61 -2.79 -15.27
N SER A 51 -9.54 -2.00 -14.73
CA SER A 51 -10.61 -2.49 -13.85
C SER A 51 -11.82 -3.02 -14.62
N VAL A 52 -11.90 -2.79 -15.93
CA VAL A 52 -13.06 -3.12 -16.78
C VAL A 52 -12.68 -4.02 -17.95
N LEU A 53 -11.42 -4.47 -18.04
CA LEU A 53 -10.91 -5.42 -19.05
C LEU A 53 -11.72 -6.73 -19.16
N TRP A 54 -12.47 -7.09 -18.10
CA TRP A 54 -13.34 -8.26 -18.10
C TRP A 54 -14.62 -8.08 -18.96
N VAL A 55 -15.02 -6.85 -19.22
CA VAL A 55 -16.08 -6.52 -20.18
C VAL A 55 -15.38 -6.33 -21.53
N ASP A 56 -15.68 -7.17 -22.51
CA ASP A 56 -15.09 -7.07 -23.84
C ASP A 56 -15.55 -5.78 -24.54
N LEU A 57 -14.81 -4.69 -24.31
CA LEU A 57 -15.04 -3.35 -24.84
C LEU A 57 -14.24 -3.10 -26.13
N GLY A 58 -13.68 -4.16 -26.74
CA GLY A 58 -12.87 -4.11 -27.94
C GLY A 58 -11.40 -3.73 -27.72
N GLU A 59 -10.58 -3.86 -28.76
CA GLU A 59 -9.11 -3.74 -28.72
C GLU A 59 -8.62 -2.38 -28.22
N PHE A 60 -9.36 -1.30 -28.50
CA PHE A 60 -9.01 0.05 -28.06
C PHE A 60 -8.95 0.17 -26.53
N SER A 61 -9.86 -0.51 -25.82
CA SER A 61 -9.89 -0.53 -24.35
C SER A 61 -8.66 -1.22 -23.75
N ILE A 62 -8.18 -2.27 -24.41
CA ILE A 62 -6.98 -3.02 -24.02
C ILE A 62 -5.73 -2.14 -24.17
N VAL A 63 -5.60 -1.44 -25.30
CA VAL A 63 -4.48 -0.52 -25.53
C VAL A 63 -4.44 0.58 -24.47
N LEU A 64 -5.60 1.18 -24.14
CA LEU A 64 -5.69 2.18 -23.08
C LEU A 64 -5.33 1.59 -21.71
N ALA A 65 -5.81 0.38 -21.39
CA ALA A 65 -5.47 -0.28 -20.13
C ALA A 65 -3.96 -0.50 -19.99
N ILE A 66 -3.28 -0.94 -21.06
CA ILE A 66 -1.82 -1.14 -21.09
C ILE A 66 -1.09 0.19 -20.88
N ILE A 67 -1.45 1.23 -21.63
CA ILE A 67 -0.84 2.56 -21.51
C ILE A 67 -1.02 3.11 -20.08
N GLY A 68 -2.23 2.95 -19.52
CA GLY A 68 -2.53 3.36 -18.16
C GLY A 68 -1.72 2.61 -17.11
N ALA A 69 -1.68 1.29 -17.18
CA ALA A 69 -0.94 0.46 -16.24
C ALA A 69 0.57 0.77 -16.27
N ILE A 70 1.17 0.83 -17.47
CA ILE A 70 2.59 1.16 -17.66
C ILE A 70 2.88 2.59 -17.17
N GLY A 71 2.04 3.56 -17.52
CA GLY A 71 2.18 4.93 -17.07
C GLY A 71 2.13 5.04 -15.55
N GLN A 72 1.17 4.39 -14.90
CA GLN A 72 1.06 4.37 -13.43
C GLN A 72 2.31 3.75 -12.80
N TRP A 73 2.81 2.64 -13.33
CA TRP A 73 4.02 2.00 -12.80
C TRP A 73 5.28 2.86 -12.96
N ILE A 74 5.48 3.49 -14.12
CA ILE A 74 6.58 4.44 -14.35
C ILE A 74 6.47 5.65 -13.41
N GLY A 75 5.25 6.15 -13.20
CA GLY A 75 4.99 7.25 -12.26
C GLY A 75 5.37 6.88 -10.83
N VAL A 76 4.96 5.70 -10.36
CA VAL A 76 5.33 5.16 -9.04
C VAL A 76 6.84 4.98 -8.94
N LEU A 77 7.48 4.37 -9.94
CA LEU A 77 8.93 4.14 -9.94
C LEU A 77 9.70 5.46 -9.85
N SER A 78 9.29 6.47 -10.63
CA SER A 78 9.90 7.80 -10.60
C SER A 78 9.79 8.45 -9.22
N ILE A 79 8.62 8.35 -8.58
CA ILE A 79 8.40 8.86 -7.22
C ILE A 79 9.28 8.10 -6.21
N LEU A 80 9.35 6.77 -6.29
CA LEU A 80 10.18 5.95 -5.40
C LEU A 80 11.67 6.28 -5.54
N LEU A 81 12.17 6.43 -6.78
CA LEU A 81 13.55 6.83 -7.05
C LEU A 81 13.86 8.23 -6.50
N SER A 82 12.90 9.16 -6.57
CA SER A 82 13.05 10.49 -5.97
C SER A 82 13.22 10.41 -4.44
N PHE A 83 12.54 9.45 -3.80
CA PHE A 83 12.62 9.25 -2.36
C PHE A 83 13.86 8.46 -1.92
N MET A 84 14.42 7.61 -2.77
CA MET A 84 15.71 6.97 -2.49
C MET A 84 16.85 7.98 -2.34
N GLN A 85 16.80 9.10 -3.07
CA GLN A 85 17.80 10.18 -3.01
C GLN A 85 17.83 10.92 -1.67
N ILE A 86 16.73 10.89 -0.90
CA ILE A 86 16.62 11.57 0.40
C ILE A 86 16.81 10.62 1.60
N ARG A 87 17.17 9.35 1.37
CA ARG A 87 17.27 8.33 2.43
C ARG A 87 18.15 8.74 3.62
N GLU A 88 19.30 9.36 3.34
CA GLU A 88 20.23 9.79 4.38
C GLU A 88 19.66 10.98 5.16
N LYS A 89 18.95 11.89 4.50
CA LYS A 89 18.27 13.01 5.17
C LYS A 89 17.15 12.53 6.08
N ILE A 90 16.40 11.51 5.67
CA ILE A 90 15.38 10.87 6.51
C ILE A 90 16.05 10.19 7.72
N LYS A 91 17.21 9.52 7.52
CA LYS A 91 18.01 8.92 8.60
C LYS A 91 18.39 9.91 9.70
N LEU A 92 18.67 11.16 9.36
CA LEU A 92 19.03 12.20 10.34
C LEU A 92 17.85 12.70 11.18
N HIS A 93 16.61 12.62 10.67
CA HIS A 93 15.45 13.25 11.31
C HIS A 93 14.50 12.27 12.02
N TYR A 94 14.56 10.98 11.68
CA TYR A 94 13.59 9.98 12.12
C TYR A 94 14.26 8.76 12.75
N SER A 95 13.59 8.18 13.75
CA SER A 95 14.05 6.97 14.43
C SER A 95 14.17 5.79 13.46
N GLN A 96 14.97 4.77 13.83
CA GLN A 96 15.12 3.56 13.02
C GLN A 96 13.78 2.87 12.73
N PHE A 97 12.90 2.81 13.72
CA PHE A 97 11.58 2.21 13.59
C PHE A 97 10.69 2.96 12.58
N THR A 98 10.58 4.30 12.69
CA THR A 98 9.78 5.09 11.76
C THR A 98 10.29 4.97 10.32
N ARG A 99 11.61 4.91 10.13
CA ARG A 99 12.22 4.71 8.81
C ARG A 99 11.86 3.36 8.21
N TRP A 100 11.82 2.32 9.02
CA TRP A 100 11.42 1.00 8.58
C TRP A 100 9.96 0.99 8.07
N GLY A 101 9.05 1.68 8.77
CA GLY A 101 7.67 1.88 8.30
C GLY A 101 7.57 2.59 6.93
N VAL A 102 8.40 3.61 6.70
CA VAL A 102 8.47 4.29 5.40
C VAL A 102 8.92 3.33 4.30
N TRP A 103 9.97 2.55 4.54
CA TRP A 103 10.48 1.60 3.55
C TRP A 103 9.52 0.46 3.25
N ILE A 104 8.82 -0.07 4.26
CA ILE A 104 7.75 -1.05 4.07
C ILE A 104 6.66 -0.47 3.19
N THR A 105 6.22 0.75 3.47
CA THR A 105 5.17 1.40 2.69
C THR A 105 5.57 1.53 1.23
N PHE A 106 6.81 1.92 0.96
CA PHE A 106 7.33 2.05 -0.41
C PHE A 106 7.47 0.70 -1.11
N LEU A 107 7.89 -0.35 -0.38
CA LEU A 107 7.90 -1.71 -0.89
C LEU A 107 6.49 -2.17 -1.26
N LEU A 108 5.51 -1.99 -0.37
CA LEU A 108 4.11 -2.38 -0.62
C LEU A 108 3.50 -1.61 -1.79
N LEU A 109 3.82 -0.32 -1.93
CA LEU A 109 3.43 0.48 -3.08
C LEU A 109 4.02 -0.08 -4.39
N PHE A 110 5.30 -0.45 -4.38
CA PHE A 110 5.95 -1.06 -5.54
C PHE A 110 5.34 -2.42 -5.90
N VAL A 111 5.13 -3.28 -4.91
CA VAL A 111 4.48 -4.59 -5.10
C VAL A 111 3.08 -4.41 -5.66
N LYS A 112 2.26 -3.54 -5.04
CA LYS A 112 0.92 -3.19 -5.52
C LYS A 112 0.95 -2.75 -6.99
N SER A 113 1.81 -1.79 -7.34
CA SER A 113 1.87 -1.27 -8.70
C SER A 113 2.34 -2.32 -9.70
N THR A 114 3.24 -3.22 -9.30
CA THR A 114 3.71 -4.33 -10.14
C THR A 114 2.62 -5.38 -10.35
N MET A 115 1.77 -5.63 -9.35
CA MET A 115 0.61 -6.49 -9.51
C MET A 115 -0.41 -5.90 -10.51
N GLU A 116 -0.62 -4.59 -10.51
CA GLU A 116 -1.49 -3.93 -11.49
C GLU A 116 -0.95 -4.07 -12.93
N LEU A 117 0.39 -4.05 -13.10
CA LEU A 117 0.99 -4.39 -14.40
C LEU A 117 0.70 -5.83 -14.82
N GLY A 118 0.57 -6.78 -13.89
CA GLY A 118 0.24 -8.17 -14.21
C GLY A 118 -1.08 -8.30 -15.00
N LEU A 119 -2.03 -7.38 -14.80
CA LEU A 119 -3.31 -7.35 -15.52
C LEU A 119 -3.16 -6.99 -17.01
N THR A 120 -1.99 -6.50 -17.45
CA THR A 120 -1.76 -6.25 -18.88
C THR A 120 -1.49 -7.52 -19.67
N ILE A 121 -1.24 -8.66 -18.99
CA ILE A 121 -0.99 -9.95 -19.62
C ILE A 121 -2.35 -10.68 -19.72
N PRO A 122 -2.94 -10.89 -20.92
CA PRO A 122 -4.31 -11.38 -21.06
C PRO A 122 -4.57 -12.73 -20.37
N GLN A 123 -3.62 -13.66 -20.43
CA GLN A 123 -3.70 -14.97 -19.79
C GLN A 123 -3.76 -14.86 -18.26
N LEU A 124 -2.97 -13.95 -17.69
CA LEU A 124 -2.96 -13.69 -16.25
C LEU A 124 -4.21 -12.92 -15.82
N ALA A 125 -4.67 -11.96 -16.62
CA ALA A 125 -5.90 -11.23 -16.35
C ALA A 125 -7.11 -12.18 -16.26
N ALA A 126 -7.23 -13.14 -17.18
CA ALA A 126 -8.30 -14.14 -17.15
C ALA A 126 -8.29 -14.96 -15.84
N LEU A 127 -7.12 -15.44 -15.41
CA LEU A 127 -6.96 -16.18 -14.15
C LEU A 127 -7.30 -15.32 -12.92
N ILE A 128 -6.89 -14.05 -12.92
CA ILE A 128 -7.17 -13.13 -11.81
C ILE A 128 -8.67 -12.82 -11.71
N TYR A 129 -9.35 -12.64 -12.83
CA TYR A 129 -10.79 -12.35 -12.83
C TYR A 129 -11.62 -13.55 -12.39
N ASP A 130 -11.16 -14.77 -12.67
CA ASP A 130 -11.85 -16.00 -12.25
C ASP A 130 -11.63 -16.30 -10.76
N THR A 131 -10.44 -15.99 -10.23
CA THR A 131 -10.09 -16.27 -8.83
C THR A 131 -10.33 -15.09 -7.90
N ARG A 132 -11.50 -15.09 -7.25
CA ARG A 132 -11.90 -14.06 -6.27
C ARG A 132 -10.87 -13.80 -5.18
N SER A 133 -10.18 -14.84 -4.67
CA SER A 133 -9.19 -14.70 -3.60
C SER A 133 -8.01 -13.79 -3.98
N VAL A 134 -7.62 -13.74 -5.26
CA VAL A 134 -6.55 -12.83 -5.74
C VAL A 134 -7.01 -11.39 -5.72
N ILE A 135 -8.23 -11.11 -6.20
CA ILE A 135 -8.81 -9.76 -6.19
C ILE A 135 -8.95 -9.27 -4.74
N ILE A 136 -9.41 -10.14 -3.85
CA ILE A 136 -9.53 -9.84 -2.41
C ILE A 136 -8.14 -9.56 -1.82
N GLY A 137 -7.13 -10.40 -2.09
CA GLY A 137 -5.75 -10.17 -1.66
C GLY A 137 -5.22 -8.82 -2.13
N TYR A 138 -5.34 -8.53 -3.43
CA TYR A 138 -4.93 -7.24 -4.00
C TYR A 138 -5.57 -6.02 -3.28
N LEU A 139 -6.86 -6.10 -2.96
CA LEU A 139 -7.55 -5.06 -2.20
C LEU A 139 -7.02 -4.95 -0.76
N HIS A 140 -6.73 -6.06 -0.09
CA HIS A 140 -6.13 -6.07 1.25
C HIS A 140 -4.71 -5.50 1.22
N LEU A 141 -3.87 -5.92 0.28
CA LEU A 141 -2.55 -5.34 0.04
C LEU A 141 -2.62 -3.82 -0.18
N THR A 142 -3.61 -3.35 -0.93
CA THR A 142 -3.76 -1.92 -1.21
C THR A 142 -4.23 -1.14 0.01
N LEU A 143 -5.30 -1.59 0.66
CA LEU A 143 -5.96 -0.84 1.74
C LEU A 143 -5.31 -1.07 3.11
N LEU A 144 -5.14 -2.33 3.51
CA LEU A 144 -4.51 -2.67 4.80
C LEU A 144 -2.99 -2.58 4.71
N GLY A 145 -2.40 -3.09 3.63
CA GLY A 145 -0.97 -3.03 3.41
C GLY A 145 -0.50 -1.60 3.17
N PHE A 146 -0.70 -1.07 1.96
CA PHE A 146 -0.18 0.24 1.60
C PHE A 146 -0.83 1.39 2.37
N VAL A 147 -2.15 1.59 2.25
CA VAL A 147 -2.82 2.79 2.81
C VAL A 147 -2.70 2.84 4.34
N SER A 148 -3.05 1.76 5.05
CA SER A 148 -3.10 1.80 6.52
C SER A 148 -1.71 1.88 7.14
N ILE A 149 -0.73 1.11 6.64
CA ILE A 149 0.66 1.19 7.11
C ILE A 149 1.25 2.57 6.81
N PHE A 150 0.92 3.18 5.66
CA PHE A 150 1.39 4.52 5.35
C PHE A 150 0.81 5.56 6.33
N ILE A 151 -0.48 5.51 6.63
CA ILE A 151 -1.12 6.42 7.58
C ILE A 151 -0.47 6.30 8.96
N VAL A 152 -0.30 5.08 9.48
CA VAL A 152 0.33 4.86 10.79
C VAL A 152 1.78 5.34 10.78
N THR A 153 2.51 5.11 9.68
CA THR A 153 3.87 5.62 9.49
C THR A 153 3.90 7.14 9.50
N LEU A 154 2.97 7.81 8.82
CA LEU A 154 2.82 9.26 8.83
C LEU A 154 2.52 9.79 10.23
N PHE A 155 1.71 9.09 11.03
CA PHE A 155 1.47 9.47 12.43
C PHE A 155 2.74 9.42 13.28
N PHE A 156 3.61 8.43 13.06
CA PHE A 156 4.93 8.40 13.69
C PHE A 156 5.82 9.55 13.19
N MET A 157 5.84 9.85 11.89
CA MET A 157 6.63 10.95 11.33
C MET A 157 6.16 12.32 11.82
N LEU A 158 4.86 12.51 12.00
CA LEU A 158 4.26 13.74 12.52
C LEU A 158 4.38 13.86 14.05
N LYS A 159 4.93 12.85 14.75
CA LYS A 159 4.98 12.75 16.22
C LYS A 159 3.59 12.75 16.90
N ILE A 160 2.52 12.47 16.14
CA ILE A 160 1.17 12.24 16.69
C ILE A 160 1.24 10.98 17.56
N LEU A 161 1.80 9.91 16.99
CA LEU A 161 2.13 8.68 17.70
C LEU A 161 3.64 8.68 18.04
N GLN A 162 3.98 8.40 19.29
CA GLN A 162 5.38 8.26 19.69
C GLN A 162 5.79 6.79 19.70
N PRO A 163 7.02 6.46 19.26
CA PRO A 163 7.53 5.09 19.27
C PRO A 163 7.82 4.64 20.70
N ASN A 164 6.82 4.08 21.37
CA ASN A 164 6.95 3.38 22.65
C ASN A 164 6.74 1.88 22.44
N VAL A 165 7.06 1.07 23.46
CA VAL A 165 6.93 -0.40 23.40
C VAL A 165 5.53 -0.82 22.94
N LEU A 166 4.48 -0.18 23.44
CA LEU A 166 3.10 -0.53 23.10
C LEU A 166 2.75 -0.25 21.63
N SER A 167 3.13 0.91 21.11
CA SER A 167 2.89 1.31 19.71
C SER A 167 3.70 0.48 18.72
N ILE A 168 4.95 0.14 19.09
CA ILE A 168 5.84 -0.67 18.26
C ILE A 168 5.30 -2.11 18.23
N SER A 169 4.96 -2.69 19.38
CA SER A 169 4.36 -4.02 19.45
C SER A 169 3.04 -4.08 18.70
N GLY A 170 2.16 -3.08 18.86
CA GLY A 170 0.90 -3.00 18.12
C GLY A 170 1.10 -2.94 16.60
N PHE A 171 2.06 -2.14 16.13
CA PHE A 171 2.42 -2.07 14.71
C PHE A 171 3.01 -3.39 14.18
N MET A 172 3.87 -4.04 14.95
CA MET A 172 4.45 -5.34 14.56
C MET A 172 3.38 -6.44 14.50
N ILE A 173 2.48 -6.49 15.49
CA ILE A 173 1.35 -7.43 15.48
C ILE A 173 0.43 -7.16 14.29
N PHE A 174 0.13 -5.90 14.00
CA PHE A 174 -0.65 -5.53 12.82
C PHE A 174 0.04 -6.00 11.53
N LEU A 175 1.34 -5.80 11.39
CA LEU A 175 2.10 -6.23 10.22
C LEU A 175 2.13 -7.76 10.06
N ILE A 176 2.27 -8.50 11.17
CA ILE A 176 2.20 -9.96 11.18
C ILE A 176 0.80 -10.43 10.77
N GLY A 177 -0.25 -9.85 11.36
CA GLY A 177 -1.65 -10.16 11.00
C GLY A 177 -1.93 -9.89 9.52
N PHE A 178 -1.47 -8.76 9.00
CA PHE A 178 -1.57 -8.41 7.58
C PHE A 178 -0.85 -9.43 6.70
N THR A 179 0.41 -9.76 7.02
CA THR A 179 1.22 -10.70 6.24
C THR A 179 0.60 -12.09 6.23
N LEU A 180 0.11 -12.58 7.38
CA LEU A 180 -0.59 -13.86 7.47
C LEU A 180 -1.89 -13.87 6.64
N ASN A 181 -2.68 -12.80 6.73
CA ASN A 181 -3.91 -12.67 5.94
C ASN A 181 -3.61 -12.76 4.44
N GLU A 182 -2.59 -12.02 4.00
CA GLU A 182 -2.19 -11.95 2.60
C GLU A 182 -1.61 -13.28 2.10
N MET A 183 -0.76 -13.94 2.90
CA MET A 183 -0.24 -15.28 2.59
C MET A 183 -1.36 -16.30 2.44
N VAL A 184 -2.35 -16.30 3.32
CA VAL A 184 -3.48 -17.24 3.26
C VAL A 184 -4.31 -17.04 1.99
N LEU A 185 -4.54 -15.80 1.56
CA LEU A 185 -5.28 -15.50 0.33
C LEU A 185 -4.50 -15.89 -0.93
N PHE A 186 -3.20 -15.57 -1.01
CA PHE A 186 -2.38 -15.94 -2.17
C PHE A 186 -2.11 -17.44 -2.25
N ILE A 187 -1.90 -18.13 -1.12
CA ILE A 187 -1.75 -19.59 -1.12
C ILE A 187 -3.04 -20.26 -1.61
N GLN A 188 -4.21 -19.77 -1.18
CA GLN A 188 -5.49 -20.28 -1.71
C GLN A 188 -5.57 -20.13 -3.23
N ALA A 189 -5.29 -18.93 -3.75
CA ALA A 189 -5.33 -18.69 -5.18
C ALA A 189 -4.31 -19.55 -5.95
N PHE A 190 -3.12 -19.72 -5.41
CA PHE A 190 -2.07 -20.51 -6.04
C PHE A 190 -2.42 -22.01 -6.08
N MET A 191 -3.04 -22.54 -5.02
CA MET A 191 -3.51 -23.93 -4.98
C MET A 191 -4.68 -24.16 -5.95
N ASP A 192 -5.59 -23.19 -6.05
CA ASP A 192 -6.69 -23.17 -7.02
C ASP A 192 -6.14 -23.23 -8.46
N TRP A 193 -5.17 -22.38 -8.79
CA TRP A 193 -4.59 -22.32 -10.14
C TRP A 193 -3.81 -23.57 -10.58
N ILE A 194 -3.11 -24.26 -9.67
CA ILE A 194 -2.24 -25.38 -10.03
C ILE A 194 -2.93 -26.72 -9.85
N TYR A 195 -3.68 -26.87 -8.77
CA TYR A 195 -4.21 -28.16 -8.34
C TYR A 195 -5.74 -28.24 -8.45
N ASP A 196 -6.44 -27.13 -8.70
CA ASP A 196 -7.91 -27.05 -8.68
C ASP A 196 -8.47 -27.52 -7.32
N VAL A 197 -7.73 -27.26 -6.24
CA VAL A 197 -8.06 -27.68 -4.87
C VAL A 197 -8.26 -26.46 -3.98
N SER A 198 -9.42 -26.41 -3.32
CA SER A 198 -9.65 -25.45 -2.24
C SER A 198 -8.84 -25.80 -1.00
N VAL A 199 -8.12 -24.84 -0.43
CA VAL A 199 -7.34 -25.03 0.80
C VAL A 199 -8.29 -25.23 2.00
N PRO A 200 -8.23 -26.37 2.72
CA PRO A 200 -9.08 -26.60 3.88
C PRO A 200 -8.73 -25.65 5.03
N TYR A 201 -9.74 -25.30 5.84
CA TYR A 201 -9.61 -24.43 7.03
C TYR A 201 -9.09 -23.00 6.78
N SER A 202 -9.07 -22.54 5.53
CA SER A 202 -8.66 -21.18 5.16
C SER A 202 -9.34 -20.09 6.01
N ASN A 203 -10.64 -20.22 6.25
CA ASN A 203 -11.44 -19.28 7.05
C ASN A 203 -10.96 -19.17 8.50
N HIS A 204 -10.46 -20.25 9.11
CA HIS A 204 -9.92 -20.20 10.47
C HIS A 204 -8.60 -19.44 10.53
N PHE A 205 -7.73 -19.64 9.54
CA PHE A 205 -6.48 -18.87 9.43
C PHE A 205 -6.76 -17.39 9.17
N LEU A 206 -7.74 -17.07 8.31
CA LEU A 206 -8.20 -15.69 8.09
C LEU A 206 -8.78 -15.06 9.37
N LEU A 207 -9.51 -15.82 10.18
CA LEU A 207 -10.03 -15.35 11.46
C LEU A 207 -8.90 -15.02 12.44
N ILE A 208 -7.87 -15.88 12.52
CA ILE A 208 -6.68 -15.64 13.35
C ILE A 208 -5.96 -14.38 12.88
N ALA A 209 -5.73 -14.24 11.57
CA ALA A 209 -5.09 -13.08 10.99
C ALA A 209 -5.87 -11.78 11.25
N SER A 210 -7.20 -11.82 11.10
CA SER A 210 -8.10 -10.70 11.40
C SER A 210 -8.10 -10.33 12.89
N SER A 211 -8.02 -11.33 13.77
CA SER A 211 -7.92 -11.10 15.22
C SER A 211 -6.59 -10.43 15.59
N LEU A 212 -5.49 -10.81 14.94
CA LEU A 212 -4.19 -10.14 15.11
C LEU A 212 -4.22 -8.70 14.60
N LEU A 213 -4.83 -8.45 13.44
CA LEU A 213 -5.03 -7.09 12.92
C LEU A 213 -5.79 -6.21 13.91
N LEU A 214 -6.91 -6.71 14.45
CA LEU A 214 -7.71 -6.03 15.46
C LEU A 214 -6.91 -5.77 16.73
N PHE A 215 -6.18 -6.76 17.22
CA PHE A 215 -5.36 -6.60 18.42
C PHE A 215 -4.22 -5.58 18.23
N GLY A 216 -3.57 -5.60 17.06
CA GLY A 216 -2.51 -4.65 16.71
C GLY A 216 -3.01 -3.20 16.72
N ILE A 217 -4.17 -2.94 16.10
CA ILE A 217 -4.73 -1.58 16.08
C ILE A 217 -5.22 -1.13 17.47
N LEU A 218 -5.78 -2.04 18.28
CA LEU A 218 -6.19 -1.74 19.67
C LEU A 218 -4.99 -1.33 20.54
N LEU A 219 -3.85 -2.01 20.41
CA LEU A 219 -2.64 -1.64 21.14
C LEU A 219 -2.10 -0.26 20.71
N ILE A 220 -2.13 0.03 19.40
CA ILE A 220 -1.78 1.36 18.88
C ILE A 220 -2.72 2.43 19.46
N TRP A 221 -4.02 2.16 19.50
CA TRP A 221 -5.03 3.06 20.05
C TRP A 221 -4.84 3.32 21.54
N ILE A 222 -4.62 2.28 22.34
CA ILE A 222 -4.34 2.41 23.78
C ILE A 222 -3.06 3.22 24.00
N SER A 223 -2.04 3.02 23.16
CA SER A 223 -0.79 3.80 23.21
C SER A 223 -1.04 5.29 22.97
N PHE A 224 -1.91 5.61 22.01
CA PHE A 224 -2.32 6.99 21.72
C PHE A 224 -3.06 7.61 22.91
N LEU A 225 -4.04 6.89 23.50
CA LEU A 225 -4.80 7.40 24.64
C LEU A 225 -3.90 7.64 25.86
N ARG A 226 -3.01 6.69 26.20
CA ARG A 226 -2.11 6.84 27.36
C ARG A 226 -1.26 8.11 27.28
N LYS A 227 -0.91 8.56 26.07
CA LYS A 227 -0.22 9.85 25.85
C LYS A 227 -1.11 11.04 26.22
N THR A 228 -2.37 11.04 25.82
CA THR A 228 -3.32 12.13 26.14
C THR A 228 -3.62 12.27 27.63
N TRP A 229 -3.50 11.20 28.42
CA TRP A 229 -3.73 11.25 29.87
C TRP A 229 -2.52 11.72 30.70
N ILE A 230 -1.29 11.65 30.17
CA ILE A 230 -0.05 11.96 30.91
C ILE A 230 0.46 13.38 30.62
N VAL A 231 -0.10 14.07 29.62
CA VAL A 231 0.19 15.47 29.35
C VAL A 231 -1.08 16.28 29.68
N PRO A 232 -1.27 16.75 30.92
CA PRO A 232 -2.13 17.90 31.12
C PRO A 232 -1.49 19.08 30.39
N ASP A 233 -2.29 19.79 29.62
CA ASP A 233 -1.89 21.00 28.91
C ASP A 233 -1.13 21.95 29.86
N CYS A 234 0.10 22.31 29.47
CA CYS A 234 0.82 23.47 30.00
C CYS A 234 0.65 24.63 29.01
#